data_AF-A0A933E9P6-F1
#
_entry.id   AF-A0A933E9P6-F1
#
_cell.length_a   1.000
_cell.length_b   1.000
_cell.length_c   1.000
_cell.angle_alpha   90.00
_cell.angle_beta   90.00
_cell.angle_gamma   90.00
#
_symmetry.space_group_name_H-M   'P 1'
#
loop_
_entity.id
_entity.type
_entity.pdbx_description
1 polymer ?
#
loop_
_entity_poly.entity_id
_entity_poly.type
_entity_poly.pdbx_seq_one_letter_code
_entity_poly.pdbx_strand_id
1 'polypeptide(L)'
;MAGQKKHRFLLVPAFRLPENGRFIKYDPTLPKEKRVRNYANVLPLLEDVEWDLHEGALAPYGDWQVENREEFAYAAVARLPIVKEACESGKYDAIVLLGGGEPGFLEAREISRQHRVVVTSCAFSQMHIACTLGNRFSVIDFAETHNMYYRNLVY
;
A
#
# COMPACT_ATOMS: atom_id res chain seq x y z
N MET A 1 22.83 -24.82 4.68
CA MET A 1 22.95 -23.96 3.50
C MET A 1 23.41 -22.59 3.97
N ALA A 2 24.54 -22.10 3.48
CA ALA A 2 25.07 -20.80 3.88
C ALA A 2 24.19 -19.67 3.30
N GLY A 3 23.68 -18.80 4.19
CA GLY A 3 23.37 -17.39 3.95
C GLY A 3 22.64 -16.99 2.66
N GLN A 4 21.46 -17.54 2.37
CA GLN A 4 20.61 -16.96 1.33
C GLN A 4 20.11 -15.59 1.83
N LYS A 5 20.43 -14.52 1.09
CA LYS A 5 19.97 -13.16 1.41
C LYS A 5 18.43 -13.17 1.46
N LYS A 6 17.85 -12.80 2.61
CA LYS A 6 16.40 -12.63 2.72
C LYS A 6 15.95 -11.52 1.77
N HIS A 7 14.83 -11.72 1.09
CA HIS A 7 14.21 -10.64 0.33
C HIS A 7 13.83 -9.51 1.26
N ARG A 8 13.98 -8.27 0.79
CA ARG A 8 13.64 -7.07 1.55
C ARG A 8 12.49 -6.32 0.91
N PHE A 9 11.40 -6.13 1.65
CA PHE A 9 10.19 -5.46 1.18
C PHE A 9 10.04 -4.07 1.79
N LEU A 10 9.43 -3.15 1.04
CA LEU A 10 8.97 -1.87 1.57
C LEU A 10 7.44 -1.84 1.58
N LEU A 11 6.84 -1.65 2.75
CA LEU A 11 5.41 -1.45 2.89
C LEU A 11 5.14 0.06 2.89
N VAL A 12 4.26 0.52 2.00
CA VAL A 12 3.98 1.96 1.82
C VAL A 12 2.51 2.24 2.14
N PRO A 13 2.19 2.88 3.28
CA PRO A 13 0.85 3.36 3.59
C PRO A 13 0.28 4.25 2.49
N ALA A 14 -1.05 4.25 2.37
CA ALA A 14 -1.68 4.99 1.31
C ALA A 14 -1.39 6.50 1.36
N PHE A 15 -1.36 7.00 2.59
CA PHE A 15 -1.10 8.38 2.97
C PHE A 15 -0.77 8.39 4.48
N ARG A 16 -0.29 9.53 4.96
CA ARG A 16 -0.31 9.90 6.38
C ARG A 16 -1.16 11.16 6.54
N LEU A 17 -1.93 11.19 7.61
CA LEU A 17 -2.71 12.37 7.98
C LEU A 17 -1.81 13.42 8.64
N PRO A 18 -2.13 14.72 8.50
CA PRO A 18 -1.40 15.78 9.18
C PRO A 18 -1.50 15.65 10.70
N GLU A 19 -0.42 15.99 11.40
CA GLU A 19 -0.32 15.90 12.87
C GLU A 19 -1.34 16.76 13.61
N ASN A 20 -1.86 17.81 12.97
CA ASN A 20 -2.85 18.73 13.55
C ASN A 20 -4.30 18.39 13.15
N GLY A 21 -4.52 17.28 12.42
CA GLY A 21 -5.85 16.88 11.94
C GLY A 21 -6.79 16.36 13.03
N ARG A 22 -8.08 16.30 12.72
CA ARG A 22 -9.15 15.80 13.60
C ARG A 22 -9.23 14.28 13.67
N PHE A 23 -8.90 13.58 12.58
CA PHE A 23 -9.08 12.13 12.48
C PHE A 23 -7.90 11.33 13.02
N ILE A 24 -8.11 10.02 13.18
CA ILE A 24 -7.16 9.09 13.84
C ILE A 24 -5.81 9.11 13.12
N LYS A 25 -4.78 9.48 13.88
CA LYS A 25 -3.38 9.51 13.44
C LYS A 25 -2.71 8.19 13.79
N TYR A 26 -1.71 7.83 13.01
CA TYR A 26 -0.70 6.89 13.45
C TYR A 26 0.33 7.65 14.28
N ASP A 27 0.75 7.08 15.40
CA ASP A 27 1.89 7.59 16.15
C ASP A 27 3.18 7.19 15.40
N PRO A 28 3.91 8.13 14.78
CA PRO A 28 5.11 7.83 14.01
C PRO A 28 6.26 7.33 14.90
N THR A 29 6.21 7.62 16.21
CA THR A 29 7.26 7.22 17.17
C THR A 29 7.19 5.74 17.55
N LEU A 30 6.07 5.08 17.26
CA LEU A 30 5.93 3.66 17.51
C LEU A 30 6.78 2.84 16.52
N PRO A 31 7.30 1.68 16.97
CA PRO A 31 7.98 0.74 16.08
C PRO A 31 7.05 0.28 14.96
N LYS A 32 7.61 -0.06 13.78
CA LYS A 32 6.86 -0.40 12.56
C LYS A 32 5.83 -1.51 12.79
N GLU A 33 6.13 -2.47 13.67
CA GLU A 33 5.25 -3.57 14.08
C GLU A 33 3.96 -3.08 14.74
N LYS A 34 4.02 -1.99 15.51
CA LYS A 34 2.84 -1.38 16.15
C LYS A 34 2.08 -0.44 15.22
N ARG A 35 2.68 -0.06 14.09
CA ARG A 35 2.08 0.85 13.08
C ARG A 35 1.29 0.11 12.00
N VAL A 36 1.55 -1.18 11.81
CA VAL A 36 0.74 -2.05 10.93
C VAL A 36 -0.55 -2.47 11.66
N ARG A 37 -1.72 -2.02 11.19
CA ARG A 37 -3.01 -2.19 11.90
C ARG A 37 -3.36 -3.65 12.22
N ASN A 38 -3.06 -4.57 11.32
CA ASN A 38 -3.36 -6.00 11.42
C ASN A 38 -2.09 -6.83 11.64
N TYR A 39 -1.09 -6.27 12.34
CA TYR A 39 0.24 -6.88 12.50
C TYR A 39 0.19 -8.34 12.93
N ALA A 40 -0.60 -8.70 13.94
CA ALA A 40 -0.71 -10.08 14.42
C ALA A 40 -1.16 -11.07 13.32
N ASN A 41 -2.00 -10.62 12.38
CA ASN A 41 -2.47 -11.45 11.28
C ASN A 41 -1.46 -11.53 10.13
N VAL A 42 -0.61 -10.52 9.97
CA VAL A 42 0.35 -10.40 8.86
C VAL A 42 1.73 -10.93 9.24
N LEU A 43 2.09 -10.91 10.52
CA LEU A 43 3.41 -11.33 11.01
C LEU A 43 3.83 -12.72 10.50
N PRO A 44 2.98 -13.77 10.55
CA PRO A 44 3.36 -15.08 10.02
C PRO A 44 3.71 -15.07 8.53
N LEU A 45 3.17 -14.12 7.76
CA LEU A 45 3.41 -13.97 6.33
C LEU A 45 4.70 -13.19 6.02
N LEU A 46 5.38 -12.66 7.05
CA LEU A 46 6.59 -11.84 6.91
C LEU A 46 7.82 -12.47 7.58
N GLU A 47 7.73 -13.70 8.12
CA GLU A 47 8.80 -14.33 8.92
C GLU A 47 10.10 -14.60 8.13
N ASP A 48 9.95 -14.89 6.83
CA ASP A 48 11.03 -15.24 5.91
C ASP A 48 11.58 -14.05 5.12
N VAL A 49 10.99 -12.86 5.27
CA VAL A 49 11.42 -11.62 4.59
C VAL A 49 11.86 -10.55 5.58
N GLU A 50 12.81 -9.72 5.16
CA GLU A 50 13.03 -8.45 5.81
C GLU A 50 12.02 -7.44 5.28
N TRP A 51 11.53 -6.54 6.12
CA TRP A 51 10.58 -5.53 5.67
C TRP A 51 10.73 -4.23 6.42
N ASP A 52 10.52 -3.11 5.72
CA ASP A 52 10.44 -1.77 6.30
C ASP A 52 9.06 -1.17 6.07
N LEU A 53 8.69 -0.20 6.89
CA LEU A 53 7.43 0.54 6.76
C LEU A 53 7.74 2.00 6.47
N HIS A 54 7.31 2.49 5.31
CA HIS A 54 7.35 3.91 4.99
C HIS A 54 6.31 4.69 5.83
N GLU A 55 6.52 5.99 6.01
CA GLU A 55 5.54 6.83 6.72
C GLU A 55 4.28 7.10 5.91
N GLY A 56 4.33 6.88 4.60
CA GLY A 56 3.32 7.31 3.63
C GLY A 56 3.48 8.78 3.25
N ALA A 57 2.91 9.16 2.11
CA ALA A 57 2.91 10.55 1.67
C ALA A 57 1.92 11.36 2.52
N LEU A 58 2.24 12.62 2.85
CA LEU A 58 1.27 13.50 3.49
C LEU A 58 0.05 13.64 2.58
N ALA A 59 -1.15 13.42 3.12
CA ALA A 59 -2.40 13.59 2.38
C ALA A 59 -2.53 15.05 1.91
N PRO A 60 -2.55 15.31 0.58
CA PRO A 60 -2.63 16.68 0.07
C PRO A 60 -4.07 17.20 -0.03
N TYR A 61 -5.07 16.33 0.15
CA TYR A 61 -6.50 16.61 -0.02
C TYR A 61 -7.21 16.95 1.30
N GLY A 62 -6.58 16.75 2.45
CA GLY A 62 -7.22 16.99 3.74
C GLY A 62 -6.67 16.16 4.89
N ASP A 63 -7.46 16.03 5.94
CA ASP A 63 -7.11 15.31 7.17
C ASP A 63 -7.97 14.06 7.43
N TRP A 64 -8.69 13.57 6.43
CA TRP A 64 -9.55 12.37 6.48
C TRP A 64 -9.05 11.25 5.55
N GLN A 65 -9.75 10.11 5.53
CA GLN A 65 -9.40 8.97 4.68
C GLN A 65 -9.66 9.25 3.20
N VAL A 66 -9.03 8.52 2.29
CA VAL A 66 -9.42 8.53 0.87
C VAL A 66 -10.81 7.91 0.73
N GLU A 67 -11.77 8.63 0.17
CA GLU A 67 -13.17 8.23 -0.01
C GLU A 67 -13.68 8.45 -1.43
N ASN A 68 -13.16 9.46 -2.15
CA ASN A 68 -13.64 9.82 -3.48
C ASN A 68 -12.52 9.83 -4.54
N ARG A 69 -12.93 9.97 -5.82
CA ARG A 69 -12.03 9.87 -6.98
C ARG A 69 -10.93 10.94 -6.99
N GLU A 70 -11.23 12.14 -6.53
CA GLU A 70 -10.26 13.23 -6.44
C GLU A 70 -9.16 12.87 -5.44
N GLU A 71 -9.55 12.40 -4.26
CA GLU A 71 -8.62 11.99 -3.21
C GLU A 71 -7.77 10.80 -3.62
N PHE A 72 -8.33 9.84 -4.38
CA PHE A 72 -7.56 8.74 -4.99
C PHE A 72 -6.49 9.26 -5.94
N ALA A 73 -6.82 10.23 -6.80
CA ALA A 73 -5.85 10.82 -7.73
C ALA A 73 -4.72 11.53 -6.99
N TYR A 74 -5.07 12.32 -5.97
CA TYR A 74 -4.09 12.97 -5.10
C TYR A 74 -3.20 11.98 -4.36
N ALA A 75 -3.78 10.95 -3.74
CA ALA A 75 -3.04 9.91 -3.03
C ALA A 75 -2.11 9.11 -3.96
N ALA A 76 -2.54 8.87 -5.20
CA ALA A 76 -1.75 8.21 -6.23
C ALA A 76 -0.50 9.03 -6.54
N VAL A 77 -0.68 10.29 -6.97
CA VAL A 77 0.43 11.18 -7.36
C VAL A 77 1.40 11.38 -6.20
N ALA A 78 0.89 11.58 -4.97
CA ALA A 78 1.72 11.79 -3.80
C ALA A 78 2.60 10.57 -3.45
N ARG A 79 2.20 9.35 -3.84
CA ARG A 79 2.95 8.12 -3.54
C ARG A 79 4.05 7.81 -4.55
N LEU A 80 3.92 8.26 -5.80
CA LEU A 80 4.89 7.93 -6.86
C LEU A 80 6.34 8.34 -6.53
N PRO A 81 6.63 9.52 -5.93
CA PRO A 81 7.98 9.87 -5.52
C PRO A 81 8.60 8.87 -4.52
N ILE A 82 7.82 8.35 -3.58
CA ILE A 82 8.27 7.35 -2.59
C ILE A 82 8.70 6.06 -3.31
N VAL A 83 7.88 5.61 -4.28
CA VAL A 83 8.19 4.41 -5.08
C VAL A 83 9.47 4.63 -5.88
N LYS A 84 9.62 5.79 -6.51
CA LYS A 84 10.79 6.15 -7.30
C LYS A 84 12.06 6.14 -6.45
N GLU A 85 12.04 6.82 -5.31
CA GLU A 85 13.16 6.86 -4.36
C GLU A 85 13.52 5.44 -3.85
N ALA A 86 12.51 4.64 -3.49
CA ALA A 86 12.72 3.27 -3.05
C ALA A 86 13.36 2.41 -4.14
N CYS A 87 12.96 2.56 -5.40
CA CYS A 87 13.54 1.86 -6.53
C CYS A 87 14.98 2.30 -6.82
N GLU A 88 15.25 3.61 -6.78
CA GLU A 88 16.59 4.19 -7.00
C GLU A 88 17.57 3.80 -5.88
N SER A 89 17.09 3.56 -4.67
CA SER A 89 17.94 3.17 -3.53
C SER A 89 18.64 1.81 -3.70
N GLY A 90 18.10 0.91 -4.54
CA GLY A 90 18.58 -0.48 -4.67
C GLY A 90 18.44 -1.33 -3.40
N LYS A 91 17.71 -0.84 -2.38
CA LYS A 91 17.60 -1.50 -1.07
C LYS A 91 16.54 -2.61 -1.04
N TYR A 92 15.49 -2.49 -1.85
CA TYR A 92 14.29 -3.33 -1.77
C TYR A 92 14.13 -4.21 -3.01
N ASP A 93 13.72 -5.46 -2.80
CA ASP A 93 13.36 -6.39 -3.87
C ASP A 93 11.89 -6.23 -4.29
N ALA A 94 11.04 -5.78 -3.36
CA ALA A 94 9.63 -5.52 -3.64
C ALA A 94 9.05 -4.35 -2.81
N ILE A 95 7.97 -3.77 -3.31
CA ILE A 95 7.20 -2.72 -2.66
C ILE A 95 5.73 -3.18 -2.59
N VAL A 96 5.15 -3.08 -1.41
CA VAL A 96 3.73 -3.38 -1.15
C VAL A 96 3.01 -2.07 -0.86
N LEU A 97 2.16 -1.64 -1.79
CA LEU A 97 1.31 -0.47 -1.60
C LEU A 97 0.12 -0.86 -0.71
N LEU A 98 0.11 -0.36 0.51
CA LEU A 98 -0.93 -0.62 1.49
C LEU A 98 -2.16 0.25 1.25
N GLY A 99 -3.32 -0.26 1.68
CA GLY A 99 -4.60 0.43 1.59
C GLY A 99 -5.49 -0.09 0.46
N GLY A 100 -6.75 0.31 0.52
CA GLY A 100 -7.75 -0.01 -0.50
C GLY A 100 -7.65 0.85 -1.75
N GLY A 101 -8.32 0.40 -2.82
CA GLY A 101 -8.52 1.15 -4.07
C GLY A 101 -7.27 1.46 -4.88
N GLU A 102 -6.12 0.84 -4.60
CA GLU A 102 -4.94 0.84 -5.50
C GLU A 102 -4.41 2.20 -6.03
N PRO A 103 -4.46 3.32 -5.29
CA PRO A 103 -3.98 4.62 -5.80
C PRO A 103 -2.52 4.55 -6.25
N GLY A 104 -2.30 4.80 -7.54
CA GLY A 104 -0.98 4.87 -8.17
C GLY A 104 -0.34 3.52 -8.47
N PHE A 105 -1.10 2.41 -8.40
CA PHE A 105 -0.54 1.07 -8.53
C PHE A 105 0.05 0.77 -9.91
N LEU A 106 -0.68 1.11 -10.99
CA LEU A 106 -0.22 0.81 -12.35
C LEU A 106 1.03 1.63 -12.68
N GLU A 107 1.02 2.91 -12.34
CA GLU A 107 2.13 3.83 -12.52
C GLU A 107 3.35 3.39 -11.69
N ALA A 108 3.14 2.95 -10.45
CA ALA A 108 4.22 2.43 -9.61
C ALA A 108 4.89 1.18 -10.22
N ARG A 109 4.12 0.29 -10.85
CA ARG A 109 4.67 -0.88 -11.58
C ARG A 109 5.48 -0.48 -12.80
N GLU A 110 5.05 0.56 -13.51
CA GLU A 110 5.78 1.09 -14.66
C GLU A 110 7.12 1.71 -14.23
N ILE A 111 7.11 2.51 -13.16
CA ILE A 111 8.32 3.10 -12.57
C ILE A 111 9.30 2.01 -12.14
N SER A 112 8.83 0.97 -11.44
CA SER A 112 9.69 -0.03 -10.82
C SER A 112 10.32 -1.01 -11.82
N ARG A 113 9.72 -1.14 -13.02
CA ARG A 113 10.14 -2.10 -14.04
C ARG A 113 11.61 -1.97 -14.42
N GLN A 114 12.11 -0.74 -14.60
CA GLN A 114 13.51 -0.50 -14.99
C GLN A 114 14.51 -0.84 -13.86
N HIS A 115 14.06 -0.84 -12.61
CA HIS A 115 14.86 -1.14 -11.42
C HIS A 115 14.77 -2.61 -11.00
N ARG A 116 13.99 -3.44 -11.70
CA ARG A 116 13.72 -4.85 -11.36
C ARG A 116 13.12 -5.03 -9.96
N VAL A 117 12.37 -4.03 -9.49
CA VAL A 117 11.64 -4.09 -8.21
C VAL A 117 10.19 -4.48 -8.48
N VAL A 118 9.69 -5.49 -7.76
CA VAL A 118 8.28 -5.91 -7.89
C VAL A 118 7.39 -4.97 -7.09
N VAL A 119 6.29 -4.51 -7.69
CA VAL A 119 5.27 -3.72 -6.99
C VAL A 119 3.95 -4.46 -6.98
N THR A 120 3.34 -4.61 -5.81
CA THR A 120 1.96 -5.09 -5.63
C THR A 120 1.18 -4.09 -4.78
N SER A 121 -0.15 -4.21 -4.77
CA SER A 121 -1.05 -3.46 -3.90
C SER A 121 -1.94 -4.40 -3.10
N CYS A 122 -2.45 -3.98 -1.95
CA CYS A 122 -3.39 -4.80 -1.17
C CYS A 122 -4.66 -5.13 -1.97
N ALA A 123 -5.26 -4.15 -2.63
CA ALA A 123 -6.50 -4.36 -3.38
C ALA A 123 -6.29 -5.27 -4.61
N PHE A 124 -5.20 -5.14 -5.37
CA PHE A 124 -4.86 -6.09 -6.45
C PHE A 124 -4.79 -7.51 -5.90
N SER A 125 -4.00 -7.70 -4.84
CA SER A 125 -3.73 -9.03 -4.28
C SER A 125 -5.00 -9.67 -3.70
N GLN A 126 -5.84 -8.88 -3.02
CA GLN A 126 -7.12 -9.36 -2.48
C GLN A 126 -8.07 -9.81 -3.59
N MET A 127 -8.24 -9.00 -4.63
CA MET A 127 -9.11 -9.34 -5.77
C MET A 127 -8.54 -10.52 -6.57
N HIS A 128 -7.23 -10.56 -6.77
CA HIS A 128 -6.55 -11.67 -7.44
C HIS A 128 -6.80 -13.00 -6.72
N ILE A 129 -6.62 -13.05 -5.39
CA ILE A 129 -6.91 -14.25 -4.60
C ILE A 129 -8.41 -14.59 -4.63
N ALA A 130 -9.30 -13.59 -4.54
CA ALA A 130 -10.74 -13.85 -4.61
C ALA A 130 -11.15 -14.53 -5.92
N CYS A 131 -10.56 -14.13 -7.05
CA CYS A 131 -10.77 -14.74 -8.35
C CYS A 131 -10.25 -16.18 -8.47
N THR A 132 -9.27 -16.60 -7.66
CA THR A 132 -8.80 -18.00 -7.66
C THR A 132 -9.66 -18.92 -6.80
N LEU A 133 -10.47 -18.35 -5.90
CA LEU A 133 -11.30 -19.10 -4.94
C LEU A 133 -12.74 -19.34 -5.42
N GLY A 134 -13.24 -18.55 -6.37
CA GLY A 134 -14.62 -18.67 -6.83
C GLY A 134 -14.92 -17.92 -8.11
N ASN A 135 -16.11 -18.16 -8.67
CA ASN A 135 -16.58 -17.51 -9.89
C ASN A 135 -17.12 -16.08 -9.67
N ARG A 136 -17.32 -15.68 -8.40
CA ARG A 136 -17.87 -14.40 -7.98
C ARG A 136 -17.29 -14.03 -6.63
N PHE A 137 -17.09 -12.73 -6.42
CA PHE A 137 -16.75 -12.15 -5.13
C PHE A 137 -17.47 -10.82 -4.94
N SER A 138 -17.40 -10.26 -3.74
CA SER A 138 -17.95 -8.93 -3.44
C SER A 138 -16.94 -8.15 -2.61
N VAL A 139 -16.87 -6.83 -2.84
CA VAL A 139 -16.05 -5.91 -2.06
C VAL A 139 -16.93 -5.22 -1.04
N ILE A 140 -16.56 -5.34 0.23
CA ILE A 140 -17.20 -4.63 1.34
C ILE A 140 -16.23 -3.58 1.81
N ASP A 141 -16.67 -2.32 1.82
CA ASP A 141 -15.84 -1.16 2.15
C ASP A 141 -16.57 -0.19 3.09
N PHE A 142 -15.85 0.78 3.64
CA PHE A 142 -16.36 1.67 4.69
C PHE A 142 -17.24 2.81 4.17
N ALA A 143 -17.12 3.19 2.90
CA ALA A 143 -17.89 4.27 2.28
C ALA A 143 -18.41 3.88 0.89
N GLU A 144 -19.62 4.33 0.55
CA GLU A 144 -20.25 4.04 -0.75
C GLU A 144 -19.40 4.56 -1.91
N THR A 145 -18.91 5.80 -1.84
CA THR A 145 -18.06 6.40 -2.87
C THR A 145 -16.76 5.65 -3.07
N HIS A 146 -16.19 5.12 -1.98
CA HIS A 146 -14.97 4.30 -2.01
C HIS A 146 -15.25 2.94 -2.66
N ASN A 147 -16.36 2.30 -2.34
CA ASN A 147 -16.76 1.03 -2.97
C ASN A 147 -17.03 1.21 -4.48
N MET A 148 -17.68 2.32 -4.86
CA MET A 148 -17.91 2.64 -6.27
C MET A 148 -16.61 2.89 -7.05
N TYR A 149 -15.51 3.23 -6.37
CA TYR A 149 -14.19 3.28 -6.98
C TYR A 149 -13.70 1.87 -7.36
N TYR A 150 -13.84 0.88 -6.48
CA TYR A 150 -13.44 -0.52 -6.72
C TYR A 150 -14.12 -1.14 -7.93
N ARG A 151 -15.36 -0.74 -8.25
CA ARG A 151 -16.05 -1.18 -9.47
C ARG A 151 -15.23 -0.91 -10.75
N ASN A 152 -14.38 0.11 -10.77
CA ASN A 152 -13.53 0.40 -11.93
C ASN A 152 -12.21 -0.39 -11.92
N LEU A 153 -11.86 -1.04 -10.81
CA LEU A 153 -10.66 -1.86 -10.68
C LEU A 153 -10.93 -3.34 -11.01
N VAL A 154 -12.16 -3.79 -10.77
CA VAL A 154 -12.63 -5.13 -11.15
C VAL A 154 -13.16 -5.07 -12.58
N TYR A 155 -12.35 -5.54 -13.54
CA TYR A 155 -12.77 -5.72 -14.93
C TYR A 155 -12.51 -7.15 -15.39
#